data_AF-A0A846QJJ5-F1
#
_entry.id   AF-A0A846QJJ5-F1
#
_cell.length_a   1.000
_cell.length_b   1.000
_cell.length_c   1.000
_cell.angle_alpha   90.00
_cell.angle_beta   90.00
_cell.angle_gamma   90.00
#
_symmetry.space_group_name_H-M   'P 1'
#
loop_
_entity.id
_entity.type
_entity.pdbx_description
1 polymer ?
#
loop_
_entity_poly.entity_id
_entity_poly.type
_entity_poly.pdbx_seq_one_letter_code
_entity_poly.pdbx_strand_id
1 'polypeptide(L)'
;MICKLDRTTGLWITQHFLGRVGSGDILIGENGEKEEESKMVKYDKQEIMKTIYELQADSDGGVFVDEILQAMGLSDWELGPFSEFCAEMSREAYLVAIDGGVRYSLTREGKAQVEMLIM
;
A
#
# COMPACT_ATOMS: atom_id res chain seq x y z
N MET A 1 13.94 -29.30 22.72
CA MET A 1 12.69 -28.69 22.20
C MET A 1 11.83 -29.84 21.67
N ILE A 2 10.58 -29.97 22.12
CA ILE A 2 9.66 -31.00 21.63
C ILE A 2 8.34 -30.30 21.31
N CYS A 3 7.97 -30.28 20.03
CA CYS A 3 6.65 -29.85 19.60
C CYS A 3 5.71 -31.06 19.65
N LYS A 4 4.48 -30.88 20.13
CA LYS A 4 3.44 -31.93 20.11
C LYS A 4 2.13 -31.35 19.59
N LEU A 5 1.50 -32.08 18.68
CA LEU A 5 0.19 -31.75 18.12
C LEU A 5 -0.89 -32.14 19.11
N ASP A 6 -1.72 -31.17 19.53
CA ASP A 6 -2.94 -31.46 20.26
C ASP A 6 -4.02 -31.93 19.28
N ARG A 7 -4.57 -33.12 19.49
CA ARG A 7 -5.57 -33.72 18.59
C ARG A 7 -7.00 -33.23 18.85
N THR A 8 -7.21 -32.43 19.89
CA THR A 8 -8.51 -31.84 20.26
C THR A 8 -8.73 -30.52 19.54
N THR A 9 -7.68 -29.71 19.41
CA THR A 9 -7.73 -28.38 18.77
C THR A 9 -7.01 -28.32 17.42
N GLY A 10 -6.18 -29.32 17.09
CA GLY A 10 -5.41 -29.38 15.85
C GLY A 10 -4.17 -28.47 15.84
N LEU A 11 -3.81 -27.84 16.96
CA LEU A 11 -2.71 -26.89 17.07
C LEU A 11 -1.43 -27.55 17.60
N TRP A 12 -0.28 -27.12 17.07
CA TRP A 12 1.04 -27.48 17.60
C TRP A 12 1.40 -26.55 18.75
N ILE A 13 1.44 -27.08 19.97
CA ILE A 13 1.76 -26.30 21.17
C ILE A 13 3.22 -26.52 21.55
N THR A 14 4.00 -25.44 21.61
CA THR A 14 5.40 -25.45 22.03
C THR A 14 5.48 -25.39 23.56
N GLN A 15 5.47 -26.54 24.23
CA GLN A 15 5.52 -26.59 25.69
C GLN A 15 6.93 -26.27 26.20
N HIS A 16 7.13 -25.05 26.70
CA HIS A 16 8.35 -24.68 27.43
C HIS A 16 8.35 -25.36 28.81
N PHE A 17 9.38 -26.17 29.06
CA PHE A 17 9.60 -26.79 30.37
C PHE A 17 10.14 -25.74 31.34
N LEU A 18 9.25 -25.06 32.07
CA LEU A 18 9.61 -24.14 33.14
C LEU A 18 10.08 -24.91 34.38
N GLY A 19 11.40 -25.12 34.46
CA GLY A 19 12.08 -25.49 35.70
C GLY A 19 11.91 -24.38 36.75
N ARG A 20 11.66 -24.77 38.00
CA ARG A 20 11.12 -23.88 39.04
C ARG A 20 12.22 -23.23 39.90
N VAL A 21 12.50 -21.94 39.68
CA VAL A 21 13.12 -20.95 40.59
C VAL A 21 12.71 -19.55 40.09
N GLY A 22 12.45 -18.50 40.88
CA GLY A 22 12.24 -18.36 42.33
C GLY A 22 12.12 -16.87 42.72
N SER A 23 11.17 -16.51 43.60
CA SER A 23 10.91 -15.19 44.24
C SER A 23 11.44 -13.90 43.60
N GLY A 24 10.54 -13.02 43.10
CA GLY A 24 10.83 -11.60 42.88
C GLY A 24 10.02 -10.94 41.76
N ASP A 25 9.08 -10.08 42.16
CA ASP A 25 8.44 -8.96 41.43
C ASP A 25 8.25 -9.03 39.90
N ILE A 26 6.99 -9.14 39.48
CA ILE A 26 6.55 -8.78 38.13
C ILE A 26 6.30 -7.27 38.11
N LEU A 27 7.21 -6.51 37.50
CA LEU A 27 6.94 -5.12 37.13
C LEU A 27 5.98 -5.11 35.93
N ILE A 28 4.69 -4.88 36.21
CA ILE A 28 3.74 -4.43 35.19
C ILE A 28 4.13 -2.98 34.85
N GLY A 29 4.89 -2.83 33.77
CA GLY A 29 5.08 -1.53 33.14
C GLY A 29 3.85 -1.21 32.29
N GLU A 30 3.01 -0.29 32.76
CA GLU A 30 2.06 0.40 31.88
C GLU A 30 2.84 1.13 30.78
N ASN A 31 2.58 0.77 29.53
CA ASN A 31 2.66 1.70 28.41
C ASN A 31 1.71 1.22 27.32
N GLY A 32 0.88 2.14 26.83
CA GLY A 32 -0.07 1.89 25.77
C GLY A 32 0.61 1.71 24.41
N GLU A 33 -0.24 1.53 23.40
CA GLU A 33 0.09 1.65 21.98
C GLU A 33 1.23 0.76 21.48
N LYS A 34 0.82 -0.34 20.85
CA LYS A 34 1.11 -0.47 19.43
C LYS A 34 -0.19 -0.65 18.68
N GLU A 35 -0.79 0.48 18.31
CA GLU A 35 -1.61 0.49 17.10
C GLU A 35 -0.76 -0.08 15.96
N GLU A 36 -1.37 -0.99 15.21
CA GLU A 36 -0.73 -1.60 14.05
C GLU A 36 -0.78 -0.58 12.91
N GLU A 37 0.14 0.40 12.94
CA GLU A 37 0.39 1.30 11.82
C GLU A 37 0.78 0.46 10.61
N SER A 38 -0.24 0.09 9.83
CA SER A 38 -0.09 -0.38 8.47
C SER A 38 0.76 0.66 7.74
N LYS A 39 1.99 0.26 7.41
CA LYS A 39 3.06 1.16 6.98
C LYS A 39 2.75 1.67 5.57
N MET A 40 1.86 2.65 5.51
CA MET A 40 1.26 3.20 4.32
C MET A 40 2.36 3.73 3.39
N VAL A 41 2.55 3.07 2.25
CA VAL A 41 3.40 3.60 1.17
C VAL A 41 2.73 4.88 0.72
N LYS A 42 3.36 6.01 1.06
CA LYS A 42 2.75 7.33 0.91
C LYS A 42 2.92 7.82 -0.52
N TYR A 43 2.14 7.24 -1.42
CA TYR A 43 2.05 7.69 -2.81
C TYR A 43 1.72 9.19 -2.85
N ASP A 44 2.51 9.98 -3.56
CA ASP A 44 2.21 11.38 -3.78
C ASP A 44 1.28 11.53 -4.99
N LYS A 45 0.11 12.14 -4.77
CA LYS A 45 -0.86 12.43 -5.82
C LYS A 45 -0.27 13.34 -6.90
N GLN A 46 0.60 14.29 -6.53
CA GLN A 46 1.24 15.20 -7.49
C GLN A 46 2.25 14.46 -8.37
N GLU A 47 3.02 13.54 -7.79
CA GLU A 47 3.97 12.70 -8.53
C GLU A 47 3.25 11.79 -9.52
N ILE A 48 2.19 11.08 -9.07
CA ILE A 48 1.37 10.23 -9.96
C ILE A 48 0.73 11.03 -11.09
N MET A 49 0.09 12.17 -10.79
CA MET A 49 -0.52 12.99 -11.83
C MET A 49 0.52 13.51 -12.83
N LYS A 50 1.72 13.88 -12.36
CA LYS A 50 2.81 14.31 -13.22
C LYS A 50 3.33 13.17 -14.10
N THR A 51 3.55 11.98 -13.55
CA THR A 51 3.97 10.79 -14.33
C THR A 51 2.94 10.45 -15.41
N ILE A 52 1.64 10.48 -15.08
CA ILE A 52 0.58 10.25 -16.06
C ILE A 52 0.56 11.37 -17.11
N TYR A 53 0.75 12.64 -16.75
CA TYR A 53 0.84 13.76 -17.69
C TYR A 53 1.97 13.58 -18.71
N GLU A 54 3.16 13.20 -18.23
CA GLU A 54 4.36 13.01 -19.04
C GLU A 54 4.19 11.82 -20.01
N LEU A 55 3.70 10.68 -19.52
CA LEU A 55 3.45 9.48 -20.34
C LEU A 55 2.27 9.64 -21.31
N GLN A 56 1.25 10.44 -20.95
CA GLN A 56 0.08 10.69 -21.79
C GLN A 56 0.40 11.58 -23.02
N ALA A 57 1.54 12.28 -23.04
CA ALA A 57 1.98 13.04 -24.21
C ALA A 57 2.18 12.17 -25.46
N ASP A 58 2.51 10.89 -25.27
CA ASP A 58 2.77 9.91 -26.33
C ASP A 58 1.62 8.89 -26.53
N SER A 59 0.47 9.04 -25.84
CA SER A 59 -0.65 8.09 -25.89
C SER A 59 -2.04 8.74 -26.01
N ASP A 60 -2.71 8.49 -27.14
CA ASP A 60 -4.12 8.87 -27.40
C ASP A 60 -5.15 8.11 -26.52
N GLY A 61 -4.73 7.09 -25.78
CA GLY A 61 -5.63 6.13 -25.10
C GLY A 61 -5.56 6.11 -23.58
N GLY A 62 -4.83 7.04 -22.96
CA GLY A 62 -4.41 6.91 -21.55
C GLY A 62 -3.21 5.98 -21.40
N VAL A 63 -2.66 5.93 -20.18
CA VAL A 63 -1.38 5.29 -19.84
C VAL A 63 -1.65 3.97 -19.13
N PHE A 64 -0.91 2.89 -19.42
CA PHE A 64 -1.08 1.61 -18.73
C PHE A 64 -0.58 1.69 -17.29
N VAL A 65 -1.26 1.01 -16.37
CA VAL A 65 -0.89 1.00 -14.95
C VAL A 65 0.54 0.50 -14.72
N ASP A 66 0.98 -0.49 -15.51
CA ASP A 66 2.34 -1.04 -15.47
C ASP A 66 3.40 -0.02 -15.92
N GLU A 67 3.08 0.84 -16.90
CA GLU A 67 3.97 1.92 -17.35
C GLU A 67 4.14 3.00 -16.27
N ILE A 68 3.06 3.31 -15.54
CA ILE A 68 3.09 4.28 -14.44
C ILE A 68 3.92 3.73 -13.27
N LEU A 69 3.69 2.46 -12.89
CA LEU A 69 4.50 1.77 -11.86
C LEU A 69 5.99 1.77 -12.24
N GLN A 70 6.31 1.40 -13.49
CA GLN A 70 7.68 1.38 -13.98
C GLN A 70 8.33 2.77 -13.96
N ALA A 71 7.61 3.80 -14.39
CA ALA A 71 8.11 5.18 -14.40
C ALA A 71 8.34 5.74 -12.98
N MET A 72 7.52 5.32 -12.01
CA MET A 72 7.69 5.64 -10.58
C MET A 72 8.73 4.75 -9.88
N GLY A 73 9.31 3.76 -10.55
CA GLY A 73 10.26 2.81 -9.94
C GLY A 73 9.62 1.86 -8.92
N LEU A 74 8.29 1.67 -8.99
CA LEU A 74 7.51 0.77 -8.15
C LEU A 74 7.54 -0.66 -8.71
N SER A 75 7.26 -1.64 -7.84
CA SER A 75 7.27 -3.07 -8.18
C SER A 75 5.86 -3.61 -8.46
N ASP A 76 5.76 -4.69 -9.24
CA ASP A 76 4.50 -5.36 -9.59
C ASP A 76 3.65 -5.76 -8.35
N TRP A 77 4.30 -6.00 -7.20
CA TRP A 77 3.65 -6.33 -5.94
C TRP A 77 2.84 -5.15 -5.37
N GLU A 78 3.18 -3.93 -5.76
CA GLU A 78 2.53 -2.69 -5.34
C GLU A 78 1.33 -2.33 -6.24
N LEU A 79 1.10 -3.06 -7.35
CA LEU A 79 -0.02 -2.86 -8.27
C LEU A 79 -1.39 -2.82 -7.56
N GLY A 80 -1.61 -3.67 -6.55
CA GLY A 80 -2.84 -3.68 -5.76
C GLY A 80 -3.06 -2.35 -5.01
N PRO A 81 -2.21 -2.02 -4.02
CA PRO A 81 -2.28 -0.74 -3.29
C PRO A 81 -2.25 0.49 -4.21
N PHE A 82 -1.46 0.47 -5.28
CA PHE A 82 -1.40 1.54 -6.26
C PHE A 82 -2.71 1.72 -7.04
N SER A 83 -3.36 0.62 -7.45
CA SER A 83 -4.66 0.66 -8.13
C SER A 83 -5.77 1.16 -7.21
N GLU A 84 -5.75 0.79 -5.91
CA GLU A 84 -6.65 1.33 -4.90
C GLU A 84 -6.47 2.85 -4.74
N PHE A 85 -5.23 3.32 -4.67
CA PHE A 85 -4.91 4.75 -4.59
C PHE A 85 -5.33 5.52 -5.86
N CYS A 86 -5.10 4.96 -7.05
CA CYS A 86 -5.56 5.55 -8.31
C CYS A 86 -7.10 5.57 -8.41
N ALA A 87 -7.79 4.59 -7.82
CA ALA A 87 -9.25 4.60 -7.70
C ALA A 87 -9.74 5.70 -6.74
N GLU A 88 -9.03 6.00 -5.65
CA GLU A 88 -9.30 7.17 -4.80
C GLU A 88 -9.11 8.49 -5.56
N MET A 89 -7.98 8.66 -6.26
CA MET A 89 -7.74 9.82 -7.12
C MET A 89 -8.79 9.97 -8.23
N SER A 90 -9.39 8.87 -8.68
CA SER A 90 -10.50 8.91 -9.63
C SER A 90 -11.83 9.35 -9.01
N ARG A 91 -12.12 8.95 -7.75
CA ARG A 91 -13.26 9.50 -6.97
C ARG A 91 -13.09 10.99 -6.66
N GLU A 92 -11.86 11.45 -6.50
CA GLU A 92 -11.50 12.87 -6.35
C GLU A 92 -11.46 13.63 -7.69
N ALA A 93 -11.91 13.01 -8.79
CA ALA A 93 -11.97 13.58 -10.14
C ALA A 93 -10.62 14.01 -10.75
N TYR A 94 -9.48 13.55 -10.24
CA TYR A 94 -8.17 13.78 -10.87
C TYR A 94 -7.88 12.84 -12.03
N LEU A 95 -8.32 11.58 -11.91
CA LEU A 95 -8.09 10.52 -12.90
C LEU A 95 -9.41 9.92 -13.42
N VAL A 96 -9.38 9.37 -14.62
CA VAL A 96 -10.39 8.43 -15.12
C VAL A 96 -9.72 7.08 -15.33
N ALA A 97 -10.25 6.06 -14.67
CA ALA A 97 -9.92 4.67 -14.93
C ALA A 97 -10.56 4.20 -16.25
N ILE A 98 -9.75 3.61 -17.11
CA ILE A 98 -10.12 3.04 -18.41
C ILE A 98 -9.93 1.52 -18.33
N ASP A 99 -10.79 0.76 -19.00
CA ASP A 99 -10.82 -0.71 -18.98
C ASP A 99 -10.83 -1.34 -17.57
N GLY A 100 -11.48 -0.67 -16.61
CA GLY A 100 -11.55 -1.15 -15.22
C GLY A 100 -10.30 -0.89 -14.38
N GLY A 101 -9.40 0.00 -14.82
CA GLY A 101 -8.17 0.37 -14.10
C GLY A 101 -6.88 -0.17 -14.72
N VAL A 102 -6.96 -0.85 -15.87
CA VAL A 102 -5.77 -1.25 -16.64
C VAL A 102 -5.05 -0.02 -17.21
N ARG A 103 -5.80 1.04 -17.53
CA ARG A 103 -5.28 2.32 -18.03
C ARG A 103 -5.84 3.49 -17.23
N TYR A 104 -5.08 4.57 -17.13
CA TYR A 104 -5.50 5.83 -16.50
C TYR A 104 -5.27 7.03 -17.42
N SER A 105 -6.17 8.00 -17.38
CA SER A 105 -6.03 9.31 -18.02
C SER A 105 -6.25 10.39 -16.98
N LEU A 106 -5.55 11.51 -17.09
CA LEU A 106 -5.92 12.72 -16.35
C LEU A 106 -7.30 13.20 -16.80
N THR A 107 -8.07 13.75 -15.86
CA THR A 107 -9.22 14.59 -16.20
C THR A 107 -8.77 15.99 -16.60
N ARG A 108 -9.72 16.85 -17.00
CA ARG A 108 -9.46 18.28 -17.16
C ARG A 108 -8.97 18.94 -15.88
N GLU A 109 -9.45 18.50 -14.71
CA GLU A 109 -9.07 19.07 -13.40
C GLU A 109 -7.70 18.57 -12.95
N GLY A 110 -7.42 17.27 -13.08
CA GLY A 110 -6.10 16.71 -12.83
C GLY A 110 -5.03 17.33 -13.73
N LYS A 111 -5.33 17.47 -15.04
CA LYS A 111 -4.44 18.13 -15.99
C LYS A 111 -4.15 19.59 -15.61
N ALA A 112 -5.18 20.35 -15.23
CA ALA A 112 -5.00 21.73 -14.78
C ALA A 112 -4.18 21.84 -13.48
N GLN A 113 -4.30 20.89 -12.53
CA GLN A 113 -3.43 20.86 -11.36
C GLN A 113 -1.96 20.61 -11.73
N VAL A 114 -1.67 19.67 -12.63
CA VAL A 114 -0.29 19.42 -13.08
C VAL A 114 0.29 20.61 -13.83
N GLU A 115 -0.49 21.26 -14.70
CA GLU A 115 -0.06 22.45 -15.43
C GLU A 115 0.29 23.61 -14.48
N MET A 116 -0.39 23.76 -13.34
CA MET A 116 -0.01 24.73 -12.29
C MET A 116 1.26 24.36 -11.50
N LEU A 117 1.72 23.11 -11.56
CA LEU A 117 2.94 22.65 -10.85
C LEU A 117 4.21 22.75 -11.73
N ILE A 118 4.07 22.95 -13.04
CA ILE A 118 5.18 22.96 -14.02
C ILE A 118 5.52 24.40 -14.47
N MET A 119 4.75 25.42 -14.03
CA MET A 119 4.96 26.85 -14.30
C MET A 119 5.78 27.56 -13.21
#